data_AF-A0A0D2U870-F1
#
_entry.id   AF-A0A0D2U870-F1
#
_cell.length_a   1.000
_cell.length_b   1.000
_cell.length_c   1.000
_cell.angle_alpha   90.00
_cell.angle_beta   90.00
_cell.angle_gamma   90.00
#
_symmetry.space_group_name_H-M   'P 1'
#
loop_
_entity.id
_entity.type
_entity.pdbx_description
1 polymer ?
#
loop_
_entity_poly.entity_id
_entity_poly.type
_entity_poly.pdbx_seq_one_letter_code
_entity_poly.pdbx_strand_id
1 'polypeptide(L)'
;MVACSLCSATLERGNLDIHKGESCPQRIVNCEFCEFPLPAIDLAEHQEVCGNRTEMCYQCNRYIRLRERYNHASRCTGIAENNVESSRDVGAPEREQGAPRRQPPEYSRKRLIFTIAVTGIAVLFGSLFFQKKAEASQVH
;
A
#
# COMPACT_ATOMS: atom_id res chain seq x y z
N MET A 1 14.76 35.61 -1.23
CA MET A 1 14.34 34.26 -1.63
C MET A 1 14.75 33.26 -0.56
N VAL A 2 14.08 32.12 -0.44
CA VAL A 2 14.30 31.05 0.55
C VAL A 2 14.28 29.70 -0.18
N ALA A 3 15.17 28.78 0.18
CA ALA A 3 15.22 27.45 -0.41
C ALA A 3 14.19 26.50 0.21
N CYS A 4 13.55 25.68 -0.62
CA CYS A 4 12.73 24.57 -0.17
C CYS A 4 13.61 23.45 0.40
N SER A 5 13.29 22.97 1.60
CA SER A 5 14.04 21.90 2.26
C SER A 5 13.86 20.52 1.61
N LEU A 6 12.82 20.33 0.79
CA LEU A 6 12.48 19.05 0.17
C LEU A 6 13.11 18.88 -1.22
N CYS A 7 13.14 19.95 -2.02
CA CYS A 7 13.58 19.90 -3.42
C CYS A 7 14.69 20.91 -3.77
N SER A 8 15.17 21.68 -2.79
CA SER A 8 16.19 22.72 -2.94
C SER A 8 15.86 23.87 -3.91
N ALA A 9 14.63 23.94 -4.42
CA ALA A 9 14.16 25.05 -5.25
C ALA A 9 14.19 26.37 -4.47
N THR A 10 14.63 27.45 -5.12
CA THR A 10 14.70 28.79 -4.53
C THR A 10 13.44 29.57 -4.85
N LEU A 11 12.72 30.04 -3.83
CA LEU A 11 11.38 30.62 -3.94
C LEU A 11 11.28 31.93 -3.15
N GLU A 12 10.23 32.72 -3.41
CA GLU A 12 9.88 33.82 -2.52
C GLU A 12 9.36 33.31 -1.18
N ARG A 13 9.62 34.06 -0.10
CA ARG A 13 9.22 33.64 1.25
C ARG A 13 7.71 33.43 1.36
N GLY A 14 6.91 34.29 0.74
CA GLY A 14 5.44 34.18 0.74
C GLY A 14 4.90 32.98 -0.01
N ASN A 15 5.67 32.39 -0.94
CA ASN A 15 5.24 31.27 -1.77
C ASN A 15 5.77 29.91 -1.26
N LEU A 16 6.63 29.91 -0.22
CA LEU A 16 7.27 28.70 0.27
C LEU A 16 6.27 27.68 0.82
N ASP A 17 5.24 28.15 1.55
CA ASP A 17 4.25 27.28 2.18
C ASP A 17 3.31 26.66 1.13
N ILE A 18 2.85 27.48 0.18
CA ILE A 18 2.04 27.02 -0.96
C ILE A 18 2.84 25.99 -1.79
N HIS A 19 4.11 26.28 -2.06
CA HIS A 19 4.97 25.33 -2.76
C HIS A 19 5.06 24.00 -2.02
N LYS A 20 5.36 23.99 -0.72
CA LYS A 20 5.48 22.75 0.06
C LYS A 20 4.19 21.94 0.06
N GLY A 21 3.03 22.60 0.14
CA GLY A 21 1.72 21.93 0.18
C GLY A 21 1.23 21.43 -1.18
N GLU A 22 1.45 22.18 -2.26
CA GLU A 22 0.73 21.95 -3.52
C GLU A 22 1.64 21.64 -4.70
N SER A 23 2.80 22.29 -4.78
CA SER A 23 3.61 22.29 -6.02
C SER A 23 4.94 21.55 -5.90
N CYS A 24 5.41 21.27 -4.68
CA CYS A 24 6.71 20.65 -4.48
C CYS A 24 6.70 19.22 -5.05
N PRO A 25 7.63 18.87 -5.95
CA PRO A 25 7.68 17.52 -6.53
C PRO A 25 8.06 16.45 -5.48
N GLN A 26 8.72 16.87 -4.40
CA GLN A 26 9.12 16.01 -3.30
C GLN A 26 8.12 16.02 -2.12
N ARG A 27 6.95 16.65 -2.28
CA ARG A 27 5.89 16.54 -1.26
C ARG A 27 5.36 15.11 -1.24
N ILE A 28 4.99 14.63 -0.06
CA ILE A 28 4.37 13.31 0.09
C ILE A 28 2.89 13.41 -0.27
N VAL A 29 2.44 12.54 -1.16
CA VAL A 29 1.04 12.37 -1.56
C VAL A 29 0.72 10.88 -1.49
N ASN A 30 -0.52 10.54 -1.17
CA ASN A 30 -0.96 9.16 -1.12
C ASN A 30 -1.52 8.73 -2.49
N CYS A 31 -1.15 7.53 -2.94
CA CYS A 31 -1.77 6.91 -4.12
C CYS A 31 -3.28 6.76 -3.92
N GLU A 32 -4.10 7.22 -4.86
CA GLU A 32 -5.56 7.12 -4.80
C GLU A 32 -6.10 5.67 -4.81
N PHE A 33 -5.28 4.71 -5.27
CA PHE A 33 -5.69 3.31 -5.39
C PHE A 33 -5.31 2.46 -4.18
N CYS A 34 -4.10 2.66 -3.62
CA CYS A 34 -3.58 1.83 -2.54
C CYS A 34 -3.19 2.60 -1.27
N GLU A 35 -3.41 3.91 -1.24
CA GLU A 35 -3.12 4.82 -0.12
C GLU A 35 -1.65 4.87 0.31
N PHE A 36 -0.75 4.23 -0.44
CA PHE A 36 0.69 4.25 -0.17
C PHE A 36 1.22 5.68 -0.29
N PRO A 37 2.00 6.19 0.69
CA PRO A 37 2.59 7.52 0.63
C PRO A 37 3.87 7.51 -0.22
N LEU A 38 3.97 8.44 -1.17
CA LEU A 38 5.12 8.57 -2.06
C LEU A 38 5.35 10.03 -2.47
N PRO A 39 6.57 10.39 -2.92
CA PRO A 39 6.83 11.70 -3.52
C PRO A 39 5.92 11.96 -4.72
N ALA A 40 5.44 13.19 -4.86
CA ALA A 40 4.57 13.57 -5.97
C ALA A 40 5.19 13.33 -7.36
N ILE A 41 6.53 13.39 -7.46
CA ILE A 41 7.26 13.08 -8.70
C ILE A 41 7.10 11.62 -9.16
N ASP A 42 6.96 10.69 -8.23
CA ASP A 42 6.84 9.25 -8.52
C ASP A 42 5.37 8.80 -8.63
N LEU A 43 4.42 9.66 -8.26
CA LEU A 43 3.01 9.32 -8.12
C LEU A 43 2.39 8.83 -9.42
N ALA A 44 2.67 9.49 -10.55
CA ALA A 44 2.08 9.16 -11.83
C ALA A 44 2.53 7.77 -12.31
N GLU A 45 3.84 7.49 -12.30
CA GLU A 45 4.39 6.19 -12.69
C GLU A 45 3.84 5.07 -11.81
N HIS A 46 3.78 5.31 -10.50
CA HIS A 46 3.17 4.37 -9.56
C HIS A 46 1.69 4.13 -9.88
N GLN A 47 0.90 5.17 -10.16
CA GLN A 47 -0.53 5.05 -10.45
C GLN A 47 -0.81 4.29 -11.75
N GLU A 48 0.04 4.40 -12.76
CA GLU A 48 -0.09 3.63 -14.00
C GLU A 48 0.00 2.11 -13.74
N VAL A 49 0.91 1.68 -12.88
CA VAL A 49 1.03 0.26 -12.51
C VAL A 49 -0.02 -0.13 -11.46
N CYS A 50 -0.16 0.67 -10.41
CA CYS A 50 -1.04 0.38 -9.28
C CYS A 50 -2.52 0.34 -9.69
N GLY A 51 -2.98 1.26 -10.54
CA GLY A 51 -4.36 1.33 -10.99
C GLY A 51 -4.80 0.14 -11.84
N ASN A 52 -3.85 -0.52 -12.51
CA ASN A 52 -4.07 -1.72 -13.31
C ASN A 52 -4.06 -3.02 -12.48
N ARG A 53 -3.64 -2.98 -11.20
CA ARG A 53 -3.78 -4.13 -10.31
C ARG A 53 -5.26 -4.46 -10.14
N THR A 54 -5.57 -5.75 -10.06
CA THR A 54 -6.94 -6.23 -9.89
C THR A 54 -7.17 -6.78 -8.50
N GLU A 55 -8.35 -6.54 -7.94
CA GLU A 55 -8.85 -7.18 -6.73
C GLU A 55 -10.16 -7.91 -7.01
N MET A 56 -10.45 -8.96 -6.25
CA MET A 56 -11.69 -9.70 -6.39
C MET A 56 -12.82 -8.95 -5.66
N CYS A 57 -13.90 -8.62 -6.39
CA CYS A 57 -15.11 -8.12 -5.77
C CYS A 57 -15.81 -9.25 -5.00
N TYR A 58 -16.03 -9.06 -3.70
CA TYR A 58 -16.67 -10.08 -2.85
C TYR A 58 -18.17 -10.27 -3.11
N GLN A 59 -18.80 -9.35 -3.85
CA GLN A 59 -20.24 -9.43 -4.15
C GLN A 59 -20.51 -10.24 -5.42
N CYS A 60 -19.73 -10.02 -6.48
CA CYS A 60 -19.94 -10.69 -7.78
C CYS A 60 -18.79 -11.62 -8.19
N ASN A 61 -17.76 -11.79 -7.36
CA ASN A 61 -16.56 -12.60 -7.60
C ASN A 61 -15.78 -12.26 -8.89
N ARG A 62 -16.02 -11.11 -9.51
CA ARG A 62 -15.23 -10.62 -10.65
C ARG A 62 -13.95 -9.94 -10.16
N TYR A 63 -12.86 -10.17 -10.88
CA TYR A 63 -11.63 -9.37 -10.73
C TYR A 63 -11.85 -8.02 -11.40
N ILE A 64 -11.68 -6.94 -10.63
CA ILE A 64 -11.86 -5.57 -11.08
C ILE A 64 -10.57 -4.80 -10.90
N ARG A 65 -10.23 -3.91 -11.83
CA ARG A 65 -9.05 -3.04 -11.68
C ARG A 65 -9.28 -2.03 -10.57
N LEU A 66 -8.24 -1.66 -9.84
CA LEU A 66 -8.34 -0.68 -8.75
C LEU A 66 -8.87 0.67 -9.25
N ARG A 67 -8.47 1.11 -10.45
CA ARG A 67 -8.98 2.33 -11.09
C ARG A 67 -10.49 2.26 -11.38
N GLU A 68 -11.05 1.07 -11.55
CA GLU A 68 -12.47 0.85 -11.89
C GLU A 68 -13.33 0.59 -10.65
N ARG A 69 -12.73 0.46 -9.46
CA ARG A 69 -13.40 0.13 -8.18
C ARG A 69 -14.66 0.95 -7.93
N TYR A 70 -14.58 2.28 -8.07
CA TYR A 70 -15.71 3.16 -7.78
C TYR A 70 -16.85 3.00 -8.78
N ASN A 71 -16.52 2.87 -10.07
CA ASN A 71 -17.51 2.63 -11.13
C ASN A 71 -18.18 1.25 -10.96
N HIS A 72 -17.38 0.24 -10.61
CA HIS A 72 -17.89 -1.08 -10.31
C HIS A 72 -18.82 -1.06 -9.09
N ALA A 73 -18.43 -0.42 -7.99
CA ALA A 73 -19.21 -0.39 -6.76
C ALA A 73 -20.62 0.18 -6.95
N SER A 74 -20.79 1.19 -7.82
CA SER A 74 -22.11 1.78 -8.10
C SER A 74 -22.98 0.95 -9.05
N ARG A 75 -22.39 0.01 -9.80
CA ARG A 75 -23.06 -0.82 -10.82
C ARG A 75 -23.02 -2.31 -10.49
N CYS A 76 -22.47 -2.69 -9.34
CA CYS A 76 -22.29 -4.09 -8.97
C CYS A 76 -23.65 -4.72 -8.70
N THR A 77 -23.99 -5.73 -9.50
CA THR A 77 -25.25 -6.46 -9.39
C THR A 77 -25.25 -7.52 -8.28
N GLY A 78 -24.07 -7.81 -7.69
CA GLY A 78 -23.92 -8.84 -6.66
C GLY A 78 -24.21 -10.27 -7.13
N ILE A 79 -24.40 -10.46 -8.43
CA ILE A 79 -24.60 -11.76 -9.03
C ILE A 79 -23.24 -12.21 -9.55
N ALA A 80 -22.74 -13.32 -9.00
CA ALA A 80 -21.63 -14.05 -9.62
C ALA A 80 -22.13 -14.58 -10.96
N GLU A 81 -21.83 -13.85 -12.03
CA GLU A 81 -22.03 -14.35 -13.38
C GLU A 81 -21.05 -15.51 -13.57
N ASN A 82 -21.56 -16.73 -13.48
CA ASN A 82 -20.86 -17.94 -13.92
C ASN A 82 -20.70 -17.99 -15.46
N ASN A 83 -20.88 -16.85 -16.15
CA ASN A 83 -20.74 -16.80 -17.59
C ASN A 83 -19.28 -16.60 -17.94
N VAL A 84 -18.70 -17.67 -18.47
CA VAL A 84 -17.49 -17.68 -19.27
C VAL A 84 -17.74 -16.78 -20.49
N GLU A 85 -17.72 -15.46 -20.29
CA GLU A 85 -17.79 -14.51 -21.39
C GLU A 85 -16.38 -14.42 -21.98
N SER A 86 -16.17 -15.29 -22.96
CA SER A 86 -15.13 -15.23 -23.98
C SER A 86 -15.03 -13.82 -24.56
N SER A 87 -14.12 -13.00 -24.04
CA SER A 87 -13.69 -11.76 -24.69
C SER A 87 -12.40 -12.01 -25.46
N ARG A 88 -12.62 -12.42 -26.71
CA ARG A 88 -11.79 -12.29 -27.92
C ARG A 88 -10.42 -11.61 -27.72
N ASP A 89 -9.38 -12.44 -27.85
CA ASP A 89 -8.38 -12.37 -28.92
C ASP A 89 -7.95 -10.97 -29.41
N VAL A 90 -6.82 -10.50 -28.88
CA VAL A 90 -5.85 -9.72 -29.65
C VAL A 90 -4.51 -10.43 -29.46
N GLY A 91 -4.07 -11.08 -30.53
CA GLY A 91 -2.93 -12.01 -30.60
C GLY A 91 -1.66 -11.59 -29.86
N ALA A 92 -1.12 -12.54 -29.11
CA ALA A 92 0.28 -12.60 -28.72
C ALA A 92 0.93 -13.77 -29.48
N PRO A 93 2.09 -13.60 -30.13
CA PRO A 93 2.76 -14.74 -30.75
C PRO A 93 3.29 -15.67 -29.65
N GLU A 94 3.06 -16.96 -29.87
CA GLU A 94 3.58 -18.07 -29.07
C GLU A 94 5.08 -17.93 -28.80
N ARG A 95 5.47 -18.02 -27.53
CA ARG A 95 6.72 -18.68 -27.14
C ARG A 95 6.46 -19.58 -25.95
N GLU A 96 6.68 -20.87 -26.22
CA GLU A 96 6.58 -21.99 -25.32
C GLU A 96 7.66 -22.01 -24.23
N GLN A 97 7.28 -22.66 -23.12
CA GLN A 97 8.09 -23.44 -22.18
C GLN A 97 8.89 -22.73 -21.07
N GLY A 98 8.34 -22.83 -19.85
CA GLY A 98 9.10 -23.39 -18.72
C GLY A 98 9.44 -22.46 -17.54
N ALA A 99 8.52 -22.29 -16.57
CA ALA A 99 8.86 -22.13 -15.14
C ALA A 99 7.60 -22.25 -14.26
N PRO A 100 7.64 -22.90 -13.07
CA PRO A 100 6.52 -22.88 -12.14
C PRO A 100 6.35 -21.47 -11.57
N ARG A 101 5.13 -20.96 -11.65
CA ARG A 101 4.71 -19.64 -11.13
C ARG A 101 4.91 -19.59 -9.61
N ARG A 102 5.96 -18.91 -9.15
CA ARG A 102 6.08 -18.52 -7.74
C ARG A 102 4.95 -17.53 -7.43
N GLN A 103 4.01 -17.95 -6.59
CA GLN A 103 3.04 -17.03 -5.99
C GLN A 103 3.81 -16.09 -5.04
N PRO A 104 3.67 -14.75 -5.15
CA PRO A 104 4.19 -13.87 -4.12
C PRO A 104 3.42 -14.15 -2.82
N PRO A 105 4.08 -14.13 -1.65
CA PRO A 105 3.43 -14.52 -0.41
C PRO A 105 2.26 -13.58 -0.13
N GLU A 106 1.05 -14.14 -0.10
CA GLU A 106 -0.11 -13.48 0.48
C GLU A 106 0.24 -13.13 1.92
N TYR A 107 0.50 -11.84 2.16
CA TYR A 107 0.67 -11.33 3.51
C TYR A 107 -0.70 -11.30 4.17
N SER A 108 -1.14 -12.47 4.65
CA SER A 108 -2.40 -12.66 5.34
C SER A 108 -2.43 -11.74 6.55
N ARG A 109 -3.34 -10.77 6.52
CA ARG A 109 -3.64 -9.79 7.58
C ARG A 109 -3.78 -10.44 8.97
N LYS A 110 -4.11 -11.73 9.01
CA LYS A 110 -4.17 -12.55 10.23
C LYS A 110 -2.78 -12.81 10.86
N ARG A 111 -1.72 -13.02 10.07
CA ARG A 111 -0.34 -13.25 10.58
C ARG A 111 0.30 -11.99 11.18
N LEU A 112 0.00 -10.80 10.62
CA LEU A 112 0.49 -9.52 11.16
C LEU A 112 0.00 -9.28 12.60
N ILE A 113 -1.26 -9.62 12.87
CA ILE A 113 -1.86 -9.49 14.21
C ILE A 113 -1.16 -10.43 15.22
N PHE A 114 -0.83 -11.66 14.81
CA PHE A 114 -0.09 -12.60 15.67
C PHE A 114 1.34 -12.11 15.98
N THR A 115 2.07 -11.56 15.02
CA THR A 115 3.43 -11.03 15.26
C THR A 115 3.45 -9.82 16.20
N ILE A 116 2.50 -8.89 16.07
CA ILE A 116 2.45 -7.70 16.94
C ILE A 116 2.11 -8.09 18.38
N ALA A 117 1.23 -9.09 18.57
CA ALA A 117 0.88 -9.59 19.90
C ALA A 117 2.06 -10.29 20.61
N VAL A 118 2.85 -11.10 19.89
CA VAL A 118 4.00 -11.82 20.47
C VAL A 118 5.12 -10.86 20.89
N THR A 119 5.43 -9.85 20.07
CA THR A 119 6.45 -8.85 20.45
C THR A 119 5.99 -7.96 21.60
N GLY A 120 4.70 -7.60 21.66
CA GLY A 120 4.15 -6.82 22.77
C GLY A 120 4.21 -7.56 24.12
N ILE A 121 3.88 -8.86 24.11
CA ILE A 121 3.90 -9.71 25.32
C ILE A 121 5.34 -9.90 25.83
N ALA A 122 6.33 -10.10 24.95
CA ALA A 122 7.73 -10.25 25.33
C ALA A 122 8.32 -8.99 26.02
N VAL A 123 7.96 -7.80 25.54
CA VAL A 123 8.41 -6.52 26.14
C VAL A 123 7.81 -6.30 27.53
N LEU A 124 6.54 -6.66 27.72
CA LEU A 124 5.86 -6.52 29.02
C LEU A 124 6.41 -7.49 30.08
N PHE A 125 6.69 -8.75 29.72
CA PHE A 125 7.31 -9.69 30.66
C PHE A 125 8.77 -9.32 30.98
N GLY A 126 9.52 -8.80 29.99
CA GLY A 126 10.89 -8.34 30.19
C GLY A 126 10.98 -7.18 31.19
N SER A 127 10.13 -6.16 31.06
CA SER A 127 10.17 -4.98 31.93
C SER A 127 9.79 -5.28 33.38
N LEU A 128 8.81 -6.17 33.62
CA LEU A 128 8.42 -6.60 34.97
C LEU A 128 9.51 -7.40 35.69
N PHE A 129 10.23 -8.28 34.96
CA PHE A 129 11.33 -9.06 35.54
C PHE A 129 12.54 -8.19 35.90
N PHE A 130 12.82 -7.15 35.11
CA PHE A 130 13.90 -6.19 35.40
C PHE A 130 13.57 -5.26 36.57
N GLN A 131 12.32 -4.79 36.72
CA GLN A 131 11.93 -4.02 37.92
C GLN A 131 12.04 -4.85 39.20
N LYS A 132 11.59 -6.11 39.17
CA LYS A 132 11.66 -6.99 40.34
C LYS A 132 13.10 -7.32 40.78
N LYS A 133 14.07 -7.30 39.85
CA LYS A 133 15.50 -7.51 40.16
C LYS A 133 16.18 -6.24 40.72
N ALA A 134 15.69 -5.05 40.38
CA ALA A 134 16.22 -3.79 40.90
C ALA A 134 15.86 -3.57 42.38
N GLU A 135 14.65 -3.95 42.82
CA GLU A 135 14.24 -3.83 44.22
C GLU A 135 14.92 -4.85 45.15
N ALA A 136 15.24 -6.05 44.65
CA ALA A 136 15.93 -7.08 45.43
C ALA A 136 17.43 -6.81 45.66
N SER A 137 18.04 -5.89 44.90
CA SER A 137 19.47 -5.56 45.02
C SER A 137 19.76 -4.38 45.97
N GLN A 138 18.74 -3.72 46.52
CA GLN A 138 18.90 -2.61 47.48
C GLN A 138 18.75 -3.01 48.96
N VAL A 139 18.60 -4.31 49.26
CA VAL A 139 18.45 -4.83 50.64
C VAL A 139 19.56 -5.83 51.03
N HIS A 140 20.79 -5.58 50.59
CA HIS A 140 21.98 -6.21 51.17
C HIS A 140 23.15 -5.24 51.24
#